data_AF-A0YV11-F1
#
_entry.id   AF-A0YV11-F1
#
_cell.length_a   1.000
_cell.length_b   1.000
_cell.length_c   1.000
_cell.angle_alpha   90.00
_cell.angle_beta   90.00
_cell.angle_gamma   90.00
#
_symmetry.space_group_name_H-M   'P 1'
#
loop_
_entity.id
_entity.type
_entity.pdbx_description
1 polymer ?
#
loop_
_entity_poly.entity_id
_entity_poly.type
_entity_poly.pdbx_seq_one_letter_code
_entity_poly.pdbx_strand_id
1 'polypeptide(L)'
;MDNIENLNLLDTQYADILANSINPQFELQAIQKGLDPEDARVKTRFITLMSHKPESEKDWEELLDAWEEACGYRPDREKMDGFAKAFWGE
;
A
#
# COMPACT_ATOMS: atom_id res chain seq x y z
N MET A 1 11.27 -23.24 12.21
CA MET A 1 10.54 -23.94 11.13
C MET A 1 9.50 -22.96 10.67
N ASP A 2 9.80 -22.21 9.62
CA ASP A 2 8.83 -21.29 9.04
C ASP A 2 7.76 -22.16 8.38
N ASN A 3 6.55 -22.10 8.92
CA ASN A 3 5.39 -22.71 8.30
C ASN A 3 5.21 -21.98 6.96
N ILE A 4 5.50 -22.68 5.85
CA ILE A 4 5.09 -22.21 4.52
C ILE A 4 3.57 -22.30 4.52
N GLU A 5 2.92 -21.24 4.99
CA GLU A 5 1.47 -21.11 4.90
C GLU A 5 1.12 -21.04 3.41
N ASN A 6 0.19 -21.89 3.00
CA ASN A 6 -0.22 -22.00 1.62
C ASN A 6 -1.06 -20.76 1.27
N LEU A 7 -0.37 -19.70 0.82
CA LEU A 7 -0.96 -18.42 0.46
C LEU A 7 -1.91 -18.50 -0.75
N ASN A 8 -2.09 -19.70 -1.33
CA ASN A 8 -2.84 -19.93 -2.56
C ASN A 8 -2.40 -18.97 -3.69
N LEU A 9 -1.11 -18.66 -3.72
CA LEU A 9 -0.47 -17.86 -4.75
C LEU A 9 0.19 -18.78 -5.77
N LEU A 10 0.09 -18.40 -7.04
CA LEU A 10 0.96 -18.95 -8.07
C LEU A 10 2.40 -18.50 -7.82
N ASP A 11 3.38 -19.32 -8.19
CA ASP A 11 4.80 -18.96 -8.10
C ASP A 11 5.12 -17.64 -8.81
N THR A 12 4.42 -17.34 -9.91
CA THR A 12 4.54 -16.08 -10.65
C THR A 12 4.01 -14.89 -9.87
N GLN A 13 2.91 -15.05 -9.12
CA GLN A 13 2.37 -14.00 -8.26
C GLN A 13 3.30 -13.74 -7.08
N TYR A 14 3.84 -14.80 -6.47
CA TYR A 14 4.80 -14.67 -5.39
C TYR A 14 6.09 -13.96 -5.85
N ALA A 15 6.63 -14.35 -7.01
CA ALA A 15 7.79 -13.69 -7.60
C ALA A 15 7.52 -12.21 -7.96
N ASP A 16 6.33 -11.90 -8.46
CA ASP A 16 5.90 -10.52 -8.72
C ASP A 16 5.87 -9.68 -7.44
N ILE A 17 5.31 -10.21 -6.36
CA ILE A 17 5.27 -9.51 -5.06
C ILE A 17 6.69 -9.18 -4.58
N LEU A 18 7.61 -10.14 -4.66
CA LEU A 18 9.00 -9.91 -4.24
C LEU A 18 9.73 -8.89 -5.12
N ALA A 19 9.39 -8.80 -6.41
CA ALA A 19 10.07 -7.92 -7.37
C ALA A 19 9.48 -6.50 -7.41
N ASN A 20 8.17 -6.37 -7.29
CA ASN A 20 7.44 -5.16 -7.66
C ASN A 20 6.64 -4.54 -6.50
N SER A 21 6.52 -5.21 -5.35
CA SER A 21 5.83 -4.61 -4.21
C SER A 21 6.71 -3.57 -3.52
N ILE A 22 6.10 -2.46 -3.12
CA ILE A 22 6.75 -1.45 -2.28
C ILE A 22 7.05 -2.00 -0.87
N ASN A 23 6.28 -2.98 -0.41
CA ASN A 23 6.49 -3.67 0.86
C ASN A 23 6.06 -5.14 0.76
N PRO A 24 6.90 -6.00 0.17
CA PRO A 24 6.55 -7.40 -0.11
C PRO A 24 6.12 -8.16 1.15
N GLN A 25 6.80 -7.90 2.28
CA GLN A 25 6.51 -8.57 3.53
C GLN A 25 5.12 -8.21 4.07
N PHE A 26 4.71 -6.95 3.95
CA PHE A 26 3.39 -6.51 4.42
C PHE A 26 2.28 -7.01 3.50
N GLU A 27 2.49 -7.01 2.18
CA GLU A 27 1.56 -7.58 1.22
C GLU A 27 1.33 -9.08 1.46
N LEU A 28 2.40 -9.87 1.62
CA LEU A 28 2.29 -11.29 1.94
C LEU A 28 1.53 -11.52 3.26
N GLN A 29 1.75 -10.68 4.28
CA GLN A 29 0.99 -10.75 5.53
C GLN A 29 -0.49 -10.41 5.37
N ALA A 30 -0.83 -9.49 4.46
CA ALA A 30 -2.22 -9.16 4.16
C ALA A 30 -2.92 -10.33 3.47
N ILE A 31 -2.23 -11.01 2.53
CA ILE A 31 -2.73 -12.22 1.86
C ILE A 31 -2.88 -13.37 2.86
N GLN A 32 -1.92 -13.54 3.78
CA GLN A 32 -2.01 -14.51 4.88
C GLN A 32 -3.26 -14.29 5.75
N LYS A 33 -3.66 -13.03 5.92
CA LYS A 33 -4.88 -12.65 6.68
C LYS A 33 -6.17 -12.77 5.87
N GLY A 34 -6.10 -13.25 4.63
CA GLY A 34 -7.26 -13.54 3.80
C GLY A 34 -7.70 -12.41 2.86
N LEU A 35 -6.86 -11.38 2.66
CA LEU A 35 -7.09 -10.46 1.53
C LEU A 35 -6.74 -11.18 0.22
N ASP A 36 -7.51 -10.91 -0.83
CA ASP A 36 -7.09 -11.34 -2.16
C ASP A 36 -5.81 -10.58 -2.59
N PRO A 37 -5.00 -11.16 -3.47
CA PRO A 37 -3.70 -10.58 -3.83
C PRO A 37 -3.78 -9.17 -4.43
N GLU A 38 -4.83 -8.86 -5.19
CA GLU A 38 -5.00 -7.56 -5.84
C GLU A 38 -5.35 -6.48 -4.79
N ASP A 39 -6.32 -6.76 -3.92
CA ASP A 39 -6.65 -5.89 -2.79
C ASP A 39 -5.46 -5.72 -1.84
N ALA A 40 -4.71 -6.79 -1.59
CA ALA A 40 -3.54 -6.74 -0.73
C ALA A 40 -2.48 -5.78 -1.30
N ARG A 41 -2.18 -5.86 -2.60
CA ARG A 41 -1.25 -4.94 -3.29
C ARG A 41 -1.70 -3.50 -3.11
N VAL A 42 -2.95 -3.21 -3.42
CA VAL A 42 -3.50 -1.85 -3.39
C VAL A 42 -3.48 -1.27 -1.97
N LYS A 43 -4.03 -2.01 -0.99
CA LYS A 43 -4.16 -1.54 0.39
C LYS A 43 -2.81 -1.40 1.08
N THR A 44 -1.88 -2.34 0.86
CA THR A 44 -0.56 -2.28 1.49
C THR A 44 0.33 -1.21 0.84
N ARG A 45 0.22 -0.98 -0.47
CA ARG A 45 0.85 0.18 -1.14
C ARG A 45 0.37 1.49 -0.53
N PHE A 46 -0.95 1.67 -0.43
CA PHE A 46 -1.54 2.86 0.17
C PHE A 46 -1.05 3.11 1.60
N ILE A 47 -1.15 2.10 2.47
CA ILE A 47 -0.71 2.21 3.87
C ILE A 47 0.80 2.48 3.98
N THR A 48 1.61 1.87 3.11
CA THR A 48 3.06 2.09 3.09
C THR A 48 3.40 3.51 2.67
N LEU A 49 2.74 4.06 1.66
CA LEU A 49 2.96 5.45 1.26
C LEU A 49 2.48 6.42 2.33
N MET A 50 1.39 6.11 3.02
CA MET A 50 0.88 6.91 4.14
C MET A 50 1.78 6.90 5.38
N SER A 51 2.69 5.94 5.54
CA SER A 51 3.52 5.85 6.74
C SER A 51 4.53 6.99 6.87
N HIS A 52 4.77 7.73 5.78
CA HIS A 52 5.66 8.88 5.74
C HIS A 52 4.99 10.04 4.99
N LYS A 53 5.31 11.27 5.40
CA LYS A 53 4.83 12.45 4.70
C LYS A 53 5.53 12.52 3.33
N PRO A 54 4.79 12.72 2.22
CA PRO A 54 5.40 12.93 0.91
C PRO A 54 6.32 14.17 0.90
N GLU A 55 7.51 14.05 0.32
CA GLU A 55 8.52 15.12 0.30
C GLU A 55 8.55 15.91 -1.02
N SER A 56 7.99 15.34 -2.08
CA SER A 56 7.94 15.95 -3.41
C SER A 56 6.56 15.89 -4.04
N GLU A 57 6.33 16.71 -5.08
CA GLU A 57 5.13 16.66 -5.91
C GLU A 57 4.86 15.25 -6.45
N LYS A 58 5.92 14.54 -6.84
CA LYS A 58 5.81 13.17 -7.36
C LYS A 58 5.33 12.19 -6.29
N ASP A 59 5.85 12.31 -5.08
CA ASP A 59 5.44 11.44 -3.97
C ASP A 59 3.99 11.71 -3.57
N TRP A 60 3.57 12.97 -3.64
CA TRP A 60 2.17 13.35 -3.46
C TRP A 60 1.26 12.72 -4.50
N GLU A 61 1.61 12.82 -5.79
CA GLU A 61 0.83 12.17 -6.85
C GLU A 61 0.79 10.64 -6.66
N GLU A 62 1.91 10.02 -6.30
CA GLU A 62 1.95 8.57 -6.05
C GLU A 62 1.03 8.15 -4.90
N LEU A 63 1.02 8.93 -3.80
CA LEU A 63 0.13 8.70 -2.68
C LEU A 63 -1.34 8.90 -3.06
N LEU A 64 -1.66 9.97 -3.81
CA LEU A 64 -3.04 10.27 -4.22
C LEU A 64 -3.58 9.20 -5.17
N ASP A 65 -2.75 8.70 -6.09
CA ASP A 65 -3.09 7.56 -6.96
C ASP A 65 -3.37 6.30 -6.12
N ALA A 66 -2.49 5.99 -5.15
CA ALA A 66 -2.69 4.85 -4.25
C ALA A 66 -3.95 4.99 -3.40
N TRP A 67 -4.28 6.21 -2.98
CA TRP A 67 -5.50 6.51 -2.23
C TRP A 67 -6.74 6.26 -3.08
N GLU A 68 -6.74 6.77 -4.31
CA GLU A 68 -7.85 6.60 -5.26
C GLU A 68 -8.10 5.13 -5.57
N GLU A 69 -7.04 4.36 -5.81
CA GLU A 69 -7.12 2.90 -6.01
C GLU A 69 -7.68 2.19 -4.77
N ALA A 70 -7.22 2.55 -3.56
CA ALA A 70 -7.61 1.86 -2.33
C ALA A 70 -8.99 2.23 -1.80
N CYS A 71 -9.43 3.47 -2.01
CA CYS A 71 -10.64 4.02 -1.42
C CYS A 71 -11.75 4.31 -2.45
N GLY A 72 -11.44 4.25 -3.75
CA GLY A 72 -12.37 4.55 -4.84
C GLY A 72 -12.66 6.05 -5.03
N TYR A 73 -11.87 6.93 -4.42
CA TYR A 73 -11.94 8.38 -4.62
C TYR A 73 -10.58 9.05 -4.37
N ARG A 74 -10.28 10.09 -5.15
CA ARG A 74 -9.08 10.92 -4.96
C ARG A 74 -9.39 12.10 -4.03
N PRO A 75 -8.69 12.28 -2.90
CA PRO A 75 -8.87 13.46 -2.07
C PRO A 75 -8.23 14.69 -2.73
N ASP A 76 -8.77 15.87 -2.40
CA ASP A 76 -8.19 17.14 -2.80
C ASP A 76 -6.92 17.41 -2.00
N ARG A 77 -5.85 17.82 -2.70
CA ARG A 77 -4.55 18.09 -2.08
C ARG A 77 -4.62 19.17 -1.01
N GLU A 78 -5.40 20.23 -1.23
CA GLU A 78 -5.55 21.29 -0.22
C GLU A 78 -6.20 20.77 1.08
N LYS A 79 -7.09 19.77 0.97
CA LYS A 79 -7.69 19.10 2.13
C LYS A 79 -6.72 18.13 2.80
N MET A 80 -5.83 17.52 2.00
CA MET A 80 -4.77 16.65 2.50
C MET A 80 -3.71 17.40 3.29
N ASP A 81 -3.41 18.66 2.97
CA ASP A 81 -2.48 19.47 3.77
C ASP A 81 -2.97 19.68 5.22
N GLY A 82 -4.30 19.81 5.40
CA GLY A 82 -4.91 19.86 6.73
C GLY A 82 -4.83 18.52 7.47
N PHE A 83 -5.06 17.41 6.75
CA PHE A 83 -4.89 16.05 7.27
C PHE A 83 -3.43 15.75 7.62
N ALA A 84 -2.48 16.28 6.84
CA ALA A 84 -1.05 16.05 6.99
C ALA A 84 -0.53 16.54 8.34
N LYS A 85 -0.97 17.73 8.77
CA LYS A 85 -0.64 18.27 10.10
C LYS A 85 -1.11 17.37 11.23
N ALA A 86 -2.32 16.86 11.13
CA ALA A 86 -2.91 15.99 12.15
C ALA A 86 -2.28 14.58 12.17
N PHE A 87 -1.98 14.01 11.00
CA PHE A 87 -1.54 12.62 10.87
C PHE A 87 -0.03 12.46 11.04
N TRP A 88 0.77 13.39 10.54
CA TRP A 88 2.24 13.37 10.66
C TRP A 88 2.79 14.34 11.73
N GLY A 89 1.92 15.08 12.42
CA GLY A 89 2.27 15.82 13.64
C GLY A 89 3.00 17.15 13.41
N GLU A 90 2.55 17.95 12.45
CA GLU A 90 3.08 19.31 12.19
C GLU A 90 2.21 20.43 12.78
#